data_AF-A0A7V4XHI9-F1
#
_entry.id   AF-A0A7V4XHI9-F1
#
_cell.length_a   1.000
_cell.length_b   1.000
_cell.length_c   1.000
_cell.angle_alpha   90.00
_cell.angle_beta   90.00
_cell.angle_gamma   90.00
#
_symmetry.space_group_name_H-M   'P 1'
#
loop_
_entity.id
_entity.type
_entity.pdbx_description
1 polymer ?
#
loop_
_entity_poly.entity_id
_entity_poly.type
_entity_poly.pdbx_seq_one_letter_code
_entity_poly.pdbx_strand_id
1 'polypeptide(L)' 'MDTIESTLRAIKDRVAGVMGELDEAARDAANKENHRRLTKAANELHRCADDMQNILMRIHPK' A
#
# COMPACT_ATOMS: atom_id res chain seq x y z
N MET A 1 4.28 -4.29 -23.12
CA MET A 1 3.97 -3.49 -21.91
C MET A 1 5.17 -3.62 -21.00
N ASP A 2 5.74 -2.51 -20.55
CA ASP A 2 6.98 -2.54 -19.77
C ASP A 2 6.73 -3.23 -18.42
N THR A 3 7.56 -4.22 -18.05
CA THR A 3 7.37 -5.02 -16.82
C THR A 3 7.36 -4.12 -15.57
N ILE A 4 8.12 -3.02 -15.61
CA ILE A 4 8.17 -2.04 -14.52
C ILE A 4 6.86 -1.27 -14.43
N GLU A 5 6.32 -0.81 -15.56
CA GLU A 5 5.03 -0.10 -15.61
C GLU A 5 3.89 -0.97 -15.09
N SER A 6 3.85 -2.25 -15.49
CA SER A 6 2.88 -3.23 -14.99
C SER A 6 2.96 -3.41 -13.48
N THR A 7 4.19 -3.52 -12.94
CA THR A 7 4.43 -3.68 -11.51
C THR A 7 4.02 -2.44 -10.72
N LEU A 8 4.36 -1.24 -11.22
CA LEU A 8 3.95 0.02 -10.59
C LEU A 8 2.43 0.19 -10.60
N ARG A 9 1.75 -0.22 -11.68
CA ARG A 9 0.28 -0.21 -11.74
C ARG A 9 -0.33 -1.15 -10.69
N ALA A 10 0.20 -2.36 -10.55
CA ALA A 10 -0.26 -3.30 -9.52
C ALA A 10 -0.07 -2.74 -8.09
N ILE A 11 1.06 -2.07 -7.82
CA ILE A 11 1.29 -1.42 -6.52
C ILE A 11 0.28 -0.28 -6.30
N LYS A 12 0.03 0.55 -7.32
CA LYS A 12 -0.97 1.62 -7.25
C LYS A 12 -2.36 1.08 -6.89
N ASP A 13 -2.78 0.00 -7.52
CA ASP A 13 -4.10 -0.61 -7.27
C ASP A 13 -4.19 -1.15 -5.84
N ARG A 14 -3.12 -1.78 -5.32
CA ARG A 14 -3.03 -2.21 -3.93
C ARG A 14 -3.13 -1.03 -2.96
N VAL A 15 -2.38 0.05 -3.19
CA VAL A 15 -2.45 1.27 -2.37
C VAL A 15 -3.86 1.84 -2.33
N ALA A 16 -4.53 1.91 -3.48
CA ALA A 16 -5.90 2.42 -3.55
C ALA A 16 -6.89 1.56 -2.72
N GLY A 17 -6.79 0.23 -2.80
CA GLY A 17 -7.59 -0.67 -1.98
C GLY A 17 -7.37 -0.49 -0.48
N VAL A 18 -6.10 -0.43 -0.07
CA VAL A 18 -5.70 -0.24 1.33
C VAL A 18 -6.16 1.10 1.88
N MET A 19 -6.12 2.18 1.07
CA MET A 19 -6.65 3.47 1.47
C MET A 19 -8.18 3.46 1.67
N GLY A 20 -8.92 2.68 0.88
CA GLY A 20 -10.36 2.47 1.10
C GLY A 20 -10.64 1.76 2.43
N GLU A 21 -9.89 0.70 2.74
CA GLU A 21 -10.00 -0.01 4.02
C GLU A 21 -9.64 0.88 5.22
N LEU A 22 -8.65 1.77 5.07
CA LEU A 22 -8.29 2.76 6.08
C LEU A 22 -9.41 3.76 6.34
N ASP A 23 -10.00 4.33 5.29
CA ASP A 23 -11.11 5.29 5.44
C ASP A 23 -12.30 4.64 6.15
N GLU A 24 -12.67 3.42 5.77
CA GLU A 24 -13.75 2.67 6.42
C GLU A 24 -13.46 2.38 7.89
N ALA A 25 -12.27 1.88 8.20
CA ALA A 25 -11.91 1.51 9.56
C ALA A 25 -11.68 2.75 10.46
N ALA A 26 -11.27 3.88 9.89
CA ALA A 26 -11.09 5.13 10.63
C ALA A 26 -12.41 5.74 11.12
N ARG A 27 -13.53 5.47 10.43
CA ARG A 27 -14.88 5.98 10.82
C ARG A 27 -15.34 5.49 12.19
N ASP A 28 -14.84 4.35 12.66
CA ASP A 28 -15.08 3.84 14.02
C ASP A 28 -13.81 3.17 14.58
N ALA A 29 -12.78 3.99 14.81
CA ALA A 29 -11.49 3.51 15.32
C ALA A 29 -11.54 2.98 16.77
N ALA A 30 -12.61 3.25 17.52
CA ALA A 30 -12.80 2.74 18.88
C ALA A 30 -13.14 1.24 18.89
N ASN A 31 -13.66 0.73 17.77
CA ASN A 31 -13.87 -0.70 17.59
C ASN A 31 -12.52 -1.42 17.44
N LYS A 32 -12.28 -2.40 18.33
CA LYS A 32 -11.04 -3.20 18.37
C LYS A 32 -10.76 -3.92 17.05
N GLU A 33 -11.79 -4.29 16.30
CA GLU A 33 -11.64 -4.90 14.98
C GLU A 33 -11.19 -3.88 13.94
N ASN A 34 -11.74 -2.67 13.97
CA ASN A 34 -11.30 -1.58 13.09
C ASN A 34 -9.86 -1.16 13.43
N HIS A 35 -9.46 -1.15 14.69
CA HIS A 35 -8.06 -0.91 15.05
C HIS A 35 -7.09 -1.94 14.45
N ARG A 36 -7.49 -3.22 14.43
CA ARG A 36 -6.72 -4.28 13.75
C ARG A 36 -6.68 -4.08 12.24
N ARG A 37 -7.81 -3.74 11.62
CA ARG A 37 -7.90 -3.42 10.18
C ARG A 37 -6.99 -2.23 9.83
N LEU A 38 -7.02 -1.15 10.62
CA LEU A 38 -6.14 0.01 10.46
C LEU A 38 -4.66 -0.37 10.54
N THR A 39 -4.29 -1.20 11.52
CA THR A 39 -2.90 -1.65 11.69
C THR A 39 -2.44 -2.51 10.52
N LYS A 40 -3.29 -3.42 10.05
CA LYS A 40 -3.01 -4.26 8.88
C LYS A 40 -2.83 -3.40 7.62
N ALA A 41 -3.73 -2.45 7.41
CA ALA A 41 -3.69 -1.56 6.27
C ALA A 41 -2.44 -0.67 6.29
N ALA A 42 -2.05 -0.13 7.44
CA ALA A 42 -0.80 0.62 7.59
C ALA A 42 0.44 -0.22 7.25
N ASN A 43 0.49 -1.48 7.70
CA ASN A 43 1.58 -2.40 7.35
C ASN A 43 1.63 -2.70 5.85
N GLU A 44 0.47 -2.79 5.19
CA GLU A 44 0.42 -3.04 3.75
C GLU A 44 0.87 -1.82 2.93
N LEU A 45 0.53 -0.61 3.36
CA LEU A 45 1.08 0.62 2.77
C LEU A 45 2.60 0.67 2.89
N HIS A 46 3.16 0.28 4.05
CA HIS A 46 4.61 0.25 4.23
C HIS A 46 5.27 -0.71 3.22
N ARG A 47 4.71 -1.91 3.03
CA ARG A 47 5.22 -2.85 2.02
C ARG A 47 5.13 -2.29 0.60
N CYS A 48 4.03 -1.60 0.28
CA CYS A 48 3.90 -0.95 -1.03
C CYS A 48 4.99 0.12 -1.24
N ALA A 49 5.34 0.89 -0.20
CA ALA A 49 6.43 1.86 -0.25
C ALA A 49 7.79 1.20 -0.47
N ASP A 50 8.07 0.09 0.23
CA ASP A 50 9.31 -0.70 0.04
C ASP A 50 9.38 -1.27 -1.39
N ASP A 51 8.28 -1.82 -1.91
CA ASP A 51 8.18 -2.33 -3.28
C ASP A 51 8.47 -1.22 -4.31
N MET A 52 7.92 -0.01 -4.12
CA MET A 52 8.19 1.15 -4.97
C MET A 52 9.66 1.58 -4.89
N GLN A 53 10.25 1.63 -3.70
CA GLN A 53 11.66 1.99 -3.51
C GLN A 53 12.59 0.99 -4.22
N ASN A 54 12.29 -0.31 -4.13
CA ASN A 54 13.06 -1.35 -4.82
C ASN A 54 13.00 -1.20 -6.34
N ILE A 55 11.83 -0.83 -6.88
CA ILE A 55 11.69 -0.54 -8.31
C ILE A 55 12.51 0.70 -8.69
N LEU A 56 12.41 1.78 -7.91
CA LEU A 56 13.16 3.02 -8.16
C LEU A 56 14.67 2.78 -8.17
N MET A 57 15.21 1.98 -7.24
CA MET A 57 16.62 1.61 -7.21
C MET A 57 17.07 0.80 -8.44
N ARG A 58 16.17 0.05 -9.08
CA ARG A 58 16.47 -0.69 -10.33
C ARG A 58 16.48 0.22 -11.56
N ILE A 59 15.66 1.28 -11.56
CA ILE A 59 15.59 2.26 -12.65
C ILE A 59 16.75 3.25 -12.55
N HIS A 60 17.09 3.68 -11.33
CA HIS A 60 18.20 4.58 -11.02
C HIS A 60 19.16 3.91 -10.03
N PRO A 61 19.98 2.95 -10.48
CA PRO A 61 21.11 2.50 -9.68
C PRO A 61 22.10 3.65 -9.53
N LYS A 62 22.54 3.93 -8.31
CA LYS A 62 23.63 4.89 -8.06
C LYS A 62 24.93 4.43 -8.72
#